data_AF-A0A438X926-F1
#
_entry.id   AF-A0A438X926-F1
#
_cell.length_a   1.000
_cell.length_b   1.000
_cell.length_c   1.000
_cell.angle_alpha   90.00
_cell.angle_beta   90.00
_cell.angle_gamma   90.00
#
_symmetry.space_group_name_H-M   'P 1'
#
loop_
_entity.id
_entity.type
_entity.pdbx_description
1 polymer ?
#
loop_
_entity_poly.entity_id
_entity_poly.type
_entity_poly.pdbx_seq_one_letter_code
_entity_poly.pdbx_strand_id
1 'polypeptide(L)'
;MIVKRLNPDALKNALQKIGPEKIAQDRMCQKGVSFVFEIQHLPLSATLILKQEAISVGGDFATPRDCILAKEPFYDGVLIVSASQLERLIVKCHSQPFGLKHLA
;
A
#
# COMPACT_ATOMS: atom_id res chain seq x y z
N MET A 1 -16.24 -4.18 -29.61
CA MET A 1 -15.89 -4.10 -28.17
C MET A 1 -15.19 -2.77 -27.94
N ILE A 2 -15.71 -1.91 -27.07
CA ILE A 2 -15.11 -0.59 -26.78
C ILE A 2 -14.57 -0.64 -25.35
N VAL A 3 -13.28 -0.40 -25.18
CA VAL A 3 -12.60 -0.36 -23.88
C VAL A 3 -12.27 1.10 -23.55
N LYS A 4 -12.73 1.59 -22.39
CA LYS A 4 -12.46 2.95 -21.91
C LYS A 4 -11.79 2.88 -20.54
N ARG A 5 -10.65 3.55 -20.38
CA ARG A 5 -10.00 3.77 -19.08
C ARG A 5 -10.80 4.79 -18.27
N LEU A 6 -11.11 4.47 -17.03
CA LEU A 6 -11.73 5.39 -16.06
C LEU A 6 -10.65 5.98 -15.14
N ASN A 7 -10.82 7.24 -14.73
CA ASN A 7 -10.08 7.82 -13.61
C ASN A 7 -10.63 7.21 -12.30
N PRO A 8 -9.78 6.81 -11.32
CA PRO A 8 -10.22 6.46 -9.96
C PRO A 8 -11.33 7.35 -9.37
N ASP A 9 -11.25 8.66 -9.55
CA ASP A 9 -12.27 9.60 -9.03
C ASP A 9 -13.65 9.40 -9.68
N ALA A 10 -13.68 8.90 -10.91
CA ALA A 10 -14.91 8.62 -11.64
C ALA A 10 -15.52 7.24 -11.30
N LEU A 11 -14.82 6.41 -10.51
CA LEU A 11 -15.26 5.04 -10.19
C LEU A 11 -16.62 5.02 -9.50
N LYS A 12 -16.83 5.88 -8.50
CA LYS A 12 -18.09 5.93 -7.74
C LYS A 12 -19.27 6.24 -8.66
N ASN A 13 -19.13 7.25 -9.53
CA ASN A 13 -20.16 7.63 -10.49
C ASN A 13 -20.40 6.53 -11.54
N ALA A 14 -19.34 5.85 -11.98
CA ALA A 14 -19.46 4.73 -12.92
C ALA A 14 -20.18 3.53 -12.29
N LEU A 15 -19.88 3.18 -11.04
CA LEU A 15 -20.55 2.11 -10.31
C LEU A 15 -22.03 2.44 -10.08
N GLN A 16 -22.36 3.66 -9.67
CA GLN A 16 -23.75 4.11 -9.52
C GLN A 16 -24.54 4.00 -10.83
N LYS A 17 -23.91 4.33 -11.96
CA LYS A 17 -24.55 4.23 -13.28
C LYS A 17 -24.84 2.78 -13.71
N ILE A 18 -23.96 1.84 -13.34
CA ILE A 18 -24.16 0.41 -13.64
C ILE A 18 -25.17 -0.22 -12.67
N GLY A 19 -25.22 0.27 -11.43
CA GLY A 19 -26.17 -0.16 -10.40
C GLY A 19 -25.96 -1.57 -9.81
N PRO A 20 -24.73 -2.02 -9.48
CA PRO A 20 -24.54 -3.28 -8.76
C PRO A 20 -25.01 -3.17 -7.30
N GLU A 21 -25.12 -4.30 -6.59
CA GLU A 21 -25.47 -4.34 -5.16
C GLU A 21 -24.63 -3.39 -4.30
N LYS A 22 -25.23 -2.78 -3.28
CA LYS A 22 -24.57 -1.72 -2.48
C LYS A 22 -23.28 -2.22 -1.82
N ILE A 23 -23.29 -3.45 -1.29
CA ILE A 23 -22.11 -4.10 -0.71
C ILE A 23 -20.99 -4.26 -1.74
N ALA A 24 -21.34 -4.57 -2.99
CA ALA A 24 -20.36 -4.68 -4.08
C ALA A 24 -19.81 -3.31 -4.46
N GLN A 25 -20.65 -2.26 -4.52
CA GLN A 25 -20.20 -0.89 -4.76
C GLN A 25 -19.17 -0.44 -3.72
N ASP A 26 -19.46 -0.67 -2.42
CA ASP A 26 -18.60 -0.27 -1.32
C ASP A 26 -17.23 -0.99 -1.39
N ARG A 27 -17.24 -2.32 -1.59
CA ARG A 27 -16.00 -3.09 -1.77
C ARG A 27 -15.20 -2.68 -3.01
N MET A 28 -15.88 -2.33 -4.11
CA MET A 28 -15.20 -1.92 -5.34
C MET A 28 -14.61 -0.51 -5.22
N CYS A 29 -15.31 0.41 -4.56
CA CYS A 29 -14.77 1.75 -4.30
C CYS A 29 -13.48 1.70 -3.48
N GLN A 30 -13.42 0.83 -2.47
CA GLN A 30 -12.21 0.62 -1.66
C GLN A 30 -11.03 0.05 -2.46
N LYS A 31 -11.28 -0.68 -3.55
CA LYS A 31 -10.24 -1.20 -4.45
C LYS A 31 -9.73 -0.17 -5.45
N GLY A 32 -10.53 0.85 -5.76
CA GLY A 32 -10.21 1.86 -6.76
C GLY A 32 -9.22 2.93 -6.30
N VAL A 33 -8.94 3.00 -5.01
CA VAL A 33 -8.08 4.04 -4.42
C VAL A 33 -6.77 3.40 -3.96
N SER A 34 -5.66 3.92 -4.48
CA SER A 34 -4.32 3.65 -3.97
C SER A 34 -3.95 4.71 -2.95
N PHE A 35 -3.47 4.28 -1.79
CA PHE A 35 -2.83 5.12 -0.78
C PHE A 35 -1.32 5.15 -1.06
N VAL A 36 -0.76 6.34 -0.96
CA VAL A 36 0.67 6.59 -1.15
C VAL A 36 1.20 7.30 0.08
N PHE A 37 2.20 6.72 0.74
CA PHE A 37 2.83 7.29 1.93
C PHE A 37 4.32 7.43 1.71
N GLU A 38 4.86 8.60 2.06
CA GLU A 38 6.30 8.76 2.27
C GLU A 38 6.60 8.42 3.73
N ILE A 39 7.58 7.55 3.96
CA ILE A 39 8.00 7.11 5.29
C ILE A 39 9.49 7.39 5.41
N GLN A 40 9.86 8.19 6.40
CA GLN A 40 11.22 8.69 6.57
C GLN A 40 11.88 8.07 7.79
N HIS A 41 13.22 8.00 7.75
CA HIS A 41 14.09 7.63 8.85
C HIS A 41 13.83 6.24 9.45
N LEU A 42 13.59 5.24 8.59
CA LEU A 42 13.45 3.85 9.02
C LEU A 42 14.82 3.20 9.21
N PRO A 43 15.08 2.48 10.31
CA PRO A 43 16.26 1.63 10.42
C PRO A 43 16.35 0.65 9.24
N LEU A 44 17.57 0.30 8.81
CA LEU A 44 17.78 -0.65 7.70
C LEU A 44 16.93 -1.92 7.84
N SER A 45 16.95 -2.57 9.00
CA SER A 45 16.18 -3.82 9.23
C SER A 45 14.67 -3.60 9.08
N ALA A 46 14.15 -2.49 9.61
CA ALA A 46 12.73 -2.14 9.48
C ALA A 46 12.34 -1.85 8.02
N THR A 47 13.22 -1.15 7.28
CA THR A 47 13.04 -0.83 5.85
C THR A 47 12.91 -2.09 5.01
N LEU A 48 13.83 -3.05 5.20
CA LEU A 48 13.83 -4.30 4.43
C LEU A 48 12.65 -5.21 4.79
N ILE A 49 12.27 -5.29 6.06
CA ILE A 49 11.08 -6.05 6.49
C ILE A 49 9.81 -5.40 5.96
N LEU A 50 9.65 -4.08 6.08
CA LEU A 50 8.48 -3.37 5.57
C LEU A 50 8.35 -3.59 4.06
N LYS A 51 9.46 -3.57 3.32
CA LYS A 51 9.47 -3.89 1.90
C LYS A 51 8.95 -5.29 1.61
N GLN A 52 9.46 -6.28 2.35
CA GLN A 52 9.04 -7.67 2.19
C GLN A 52 7.55 -7.85 2.54
N GLU A 53 7.07 -7.20 3.59
CA GLU A 53 5.67 -7.30 4.01
C GLU A 53 4.72 -6.58 3.06
N ALA A 54 5.08 -5.40 2.55
CA ALA A 54 4.31 -4.69 1.53
C ALA A 54 4.13 -5.56 0.28
N ILE A 55 5.20 -6.16 -0.22
CA ILE A 55 5.16 -7.08 -1.37
C ILE A 55 4.26 -8.29 -1.07
N SER A 56 4.35 -8.86 0.14
CA SER A 56 3.57 -10.04 0.52
C SER A 56 2.05 -9.83 0.56
N VAL A 57 1.60 -8.58 0.75
CA VAL A 57 0.16 -8.22 0.70
C VAL A 57 -0.25 -7.77 -0.70
N GLY A 58 0.69 -7.66 -1.64
CA GLY A 58 0.49 -7.24 -3.03
C GLY A 58 0.61 -5.73 -3.26
N GLY A 59 1.13 -4.98 -2.29
CA GLY A 59 1.53 -3.58 -2.47
C GLY A 59 3.03 -3.45 -2.75
N ASP A 60 3.52 -2.21 -2.79
CA ASP A 60 4.91 -1.90 -3.09
C ASP A 60 5.50 -0.93 -2.06
N PHE A 61 6.75 -1.14 -1.66
CA PHE A 61 7.53 -0.17 -0.91
C PHE A 61 8.83 0.14 -1.65
N ALA A 62 8.89 1.33 -2.25
CA ALA A 62 10.06 1.81 -2.96
C ALA A 62 11.13 2.22 -1.95
N THR A 63 12.34 1.71 -2.14
CA THR A 63 13.53 2.01 -1.31
C THR A 63 14.65 2.54 -2.21
N PRO A 64 15.63 3.27 -1.67
CA PRO A 64 16.85 3.65 -2.40
C PRO A 64 17.54 2.44 -3.03
N ARG A 65 18.20 2.66 -4.17
CA ARG A 65 18.87 1.60 -4.96
C ARG A 65 19.89 0.84 -4.12
N ASP A 66 20.64 1.56 -3.31
CA ASP A 66 21.73 1.08 -2.48
C ASP A 66 21.30 0.64 -1.08
N CYS A 67 20.01 0.68 -0.75
CA CYS A 67 19.48 0.15 0.51
C CYS A 67 19.87 -1.33 0.72
N ILE A 68 19.91 -2.12 -0.36
CA ILE A 68 20.35 -3.52 -0.33
C ILE A 68 21.84 -3.69 0.04
N LEU A 69 22.64 -2.63 -0.12
CA LEU A 69 24.06 -2.64 0.22
C LEU A 69 24.31 -2.30 1.69
N ALA A 70 23.27 -1.95 2.47
CA ALA A 70 23.37 -1.68 3.90
C ALA A 70 24.42 -0.63 4.29
N LYS A 71 24.62 0.39 3.44
CA LYS A 71 25.64 1.43 3.65
C LYS A 71 25.25 2.47 4.70
N GLU A 72 23.95 2.74 4.82
CA GLU A 72 23.40 3.72 5.74
C GLU A 72 22.59 3.03 6.84
N PRO A 73 22.56 3.57 8.07
CA PRO A 73 21.79 3.00 9.16
C PRO A 73 20.27 3.26 9.02
N PHE A 74 19.89 4.29 8.27
CA PHE A 74 18.49 4.71 8.08
C PHE A 74 18.19 4.99 6.60
N TYR A 75 16.94 4.75 6.21
CA TYR A 75 16.45 4.96 4.86
C TYR A 75 15.04 5.54 4.86
N ASP A 76 14.74 6.31 3.82
CA ASP A 76 13.39 6.76 3.49
C ASP A 76 12.80 5.86 2.39
N GLY A 77 11.48 5.87 2.23
CA GLY A 77 10.83 5.12 1.16
C GLY A 77 9.38 5.54 0.92
N VAL A 78 8.80 5.01 -0.15
CA VAL A 78 7.42 5.30 -0.57
C VAL A 78 6.60 4.02 -0.59
N LEU A 79 5.56 3.95 0.24
CA LEU A 79 4.60 2.84 0.30
C LEU A 79 3.41 3.13 -0.60
N ILE A 80 3.05 2.16 -1.45
CA ILE A 80 1.90 2.22 -2.35
C ILE A 80 1.05 0.98 -2.10
N VAL A 81 -0.18 1.17 -1.63
CA VAL A 81 -1.09 0.09 -1.21
C VAL A 81 -2.55 0.47 -1.49
N SER A 82 -3.42 -0.51 -1.76
CA SER A 82 -4.88 -0.31 -1.67
C SER A 82 -5.37 -0.39 -0.22
N ALA A 83 -6.61 0.01 0.05
CA ALA A 83 -7.22 -0.08 1.39
C ALA A 83 -7.05 -1.47 2.02
N SER A 84 -7.43 -2.51 1.26
CA SER A 84 -7.35 -3.91 1.73
C SER A 84 -5.92 -4.41 1.96
N GLN A 85 -4.94 -3.86 1.24
CA GLN A 85 -3.53 -4.21 1.41
C GLN A 85 -2.96 -3.53 2.65
N LEU A 86 -3.31 -2.26 2.87
CA LEU A 86 -2.92 -1.50 4.05
C LEU A 86 -3.42 -2.16 5.33
N GLU A 87 -4.70 -2.56 5.41
CA GLU A 87 -5.25 -3.27 6.57
C GLU A 87 -4.45 -4.53 6.91
N ARG A 88 -4.12 -5.33 5.88
CA ARG A 88 -3.32 -6.56 6.06
C ARG A 88 -1.88 -6.22 6.46
N LEU A 89 -1.30 -5.16 5.91
CA LEU A 89 0.06 -4.73 6.23
C LEU A 89 0.18 -4.25 7.69
N ILE A 90 -0.79 -3.46 8.19
CA ILE A 90 -0.83 -2.98 9.58
C ILE A 90 -0.78 -4.17 10.56
N VAL A 91 -1.61 -5.18 10.35
CA VAL A 91 -1.63 -6.39 11.19
C VAL A 91 -0.28 -7.08 11.22
N LYS A 92 0.41 -7.14 10.08
CA LYS A 92 1.75 -7.73 9.99
C LYS A 92 2.81 -6.85 10.64
N CYS A 93 2.79 -5.54 10.44
CA CYS A 93 3.73 -4.62 11.06
C CYS A 93 3.67 -4.64 12.60
N HIS A 94 2.50 -4.86 13.20
CA HIS A 94 2.37 -5.04 14.65
C HIS A 94 3.15 -6.25 15.21
N SER A 95 3.29 -7.33 14.45
CA SER A 95 4.04 -8.52 14.90
C SER A 95 5.53 -8.48 14.53
N GLN A 96 5.95 -7.53 13.69
CA GLN A 96 7.33 -7.45 13.23
C GLN A 96 8.26 -6.68 14.20
N PRO A 97 9.54 -7.06 14.29
CA PRO A 97 10.52 -6.41 15.15
C PRO A 97 11.00 -5.06 14.59
N PHE A 98 12.02 -4.48 15.23
CA PHE A 98 12.71 -3.25 14.80
C PHE A 98 11.81 -2.01 14.72
N GLY A 99 10.78 -1.95 15.56
CA GLY A 99 9.95 -0.77 15.76
C GLY A 99 8.79 -0.62 14.77
N LEU A 100 8.59 -1.56 13.84
CA LEU A 100 7.48 -1.52 12.87
C LEU A 100 6.09 -1.50 13.53
N LYS A 101 5.96 -2.00 14.76
CA LYS A 101 4.72 -1.87 15.53
C LYS A 101 4.27 -0.44 15.82
N HIS A 102 5.19 0.54 15.78
CA HIS A 102 4.86 1.97 15.96
C HIS A 102 4.49 2.66 14.65
N LEU A 103 4.80 2.02 13.52
CA LEU A 103 4.41 2.47 12.18
C LEU A 103 2.99 2.01 11.81
N ALA A 104 2.53 0.91 12.42
CA ALA A 104 1.21 0.32 12.29
C ALA A 104 0.16 1.06 13.11
#